data_AF-T0T513-F1
#
_entry.id   AF-T0T513-F1
#
_cell.length_a   1.000
_cell.length_b   1.000
_cell.length_c   1.000
_cell.angle_alpha   90.00
_cell.angle_beta   90.00
_cell.angle_gamma   90.00
#
_symmetry.space_group_name_H-M   'P 1'
#
loop_
_entity.id
_entity.type
_entity.pdbx_description
1 polymer ?
#
loop_
_entity_poly.entity_id
_entity_poly.type
_entity_poly.pdbx_seq_one_letter_code
_entity_poly.pdbx_strand_id
1 'polypeptide(L)'
;MEFEELLASDEPLLITGHVNLAEEPRKFFPSKIQKLKDEAEQRVTSVRVNVNLNALNQSRLEQLKRVLLSYRGSVPMHIIFEHQEGRARMPLGEDFLVNPTPQMAAKINELFDESSVKFIVDGRLEDVASVQ
;
A
#
# COMPACT_ATOMS: atom_id res chain seq x y z
N MET A 1 15.73 -22.84 12.49
CA MET A 1 15.62 -21.66 13.38
C MET A 1 14.57 -20.73 12.75
N GLU A 2 13.57 -20.28 13.49
CA GLU A 2 12.35 -19.65 12.95
C GLU A 2 12.57 -18.44 12.01
N PHE A 3 13.71 -17.73 12.14
CA PHE A 3 14.02 -16.51 11.37
C PHE A 3 15.31 -16.59 10.55
N GLU A 4 15.90 -17.78 10.43
CA GLU A 4 17.19 -17.97 9.74
C GLU A 4 17.13 -17.62 8.26
N GLU A 5 16.02 -17.96 7.59
CA GLU A 5 15.81 -17.62 6.19
C GLU A 5 15.69 -16.09 5.96
N LEU A 6 15.06 -15.37 6.88
CA LEU A 6 14.96 -13.91 6.80
C LEU A 6 16.34 -13.27 6.99
N LEU A 7 17.10 -13.70 8.01
CA LEU A 7 18.42 -13.17 8.32
C LEU A 7 19.48 -13.52 7.25
N ALA A 8 19.31 -14.63 6.54
CA ALA A 8 20.19 -15.03 5.44
C ALA A 8 19.86 -14.31 4.11
N SER A 9 18.79 -13.53 4.05
CA SER A 9 18.40 -12.79 2.85
C SER A 9 19.15 -11.46 2.72
N ASP A 10 19.35 -10.99 1.48
CA ASP A 10 19.87 -9.65 1.18
C ASP A 10 18.79 -8.55 1.21
N GLU A 11 17.61 -8.86 1.76
CA GLU A 11 16.51 -7.90 1.85
C GLU A 11 16.57 -7.08 3.15
N PRO A 12 16.19 -5.80 3.12
CA PRO A 12 16.14 -4.98 4.32
C PRO A 12 15.10 -5.52 5.30
N LEU A 13 15.51 -5.74 6.54
CA LEU A 13 14.67 -6.22 7.63
C LEU A 13 14.40 -5.13 8.67
N LEU A 14 13.19 -5.15 9.23
CA LEU A 14 12.84 -4.46 10.46
C LEU A 14 12.85 -5.46 11.60
N ILE A 15 13.65 -5.19 12.64
CA ILE A 15 13.76 -6.04 13.81
C ILE A 15 13.39 -5.26 15.07
N THR A 16 12.38 -5.75 15.78
CA THR A 16 11.92 -5.19 17.05
C THR A 16 12.28 -6.15 18.18
N GLY A 17 12.70 -5.63 19.32
CA GLY A 17 13.15 -6.46 20.45
C GLY A 17 13.66 -5.65 21.63
N HIS A 18 14.28 -6.33 22.58
CA HIS A 18 14.86 -5.71 23.78
C HIS A 18 16.38 -5.84 23.79
N VAL A 19 17.07 -4.82 24.30
CA VAL A 19 18.53 -4.82 24.44
C VAL A 19 18.89 -5.06 25.91
N ASN A 20 19.77 -6.02 26.16
CA ASN A 20 20.41 -6.19 27.46
C ASN A 20 21.75 -5.45 27.46
N LEU A 21 21.79 -4.32 28.18
CA LEU A 21 22.97 -3.47 28.32
C LEU A 21 23.87 -3.86 29.51
N ALA A 22 23.42 -4.78 30.37
CA ALA A 22 24.16 -5.19 31.55
C ALA A 22 25.24 -6.25 31.26
N GLU A 23 25.21 -6.86 30.08
CA GLU A 23 26.20 -7.85 29.64
C GLU A 23 27.22 -7.25 28.67
N GLU A 24 28.44 -7.81 28.68
CA GLU A 24 29.51 -7.50 27.74
C GLU A 24 29.91 -8.80 27.00
N PRO A 25 29.68 -8.91 25.68
CA PRO A 25 29.10 -7.89 24.81
C PRO A 25 27.58 -7.72 25.05
N ARG A 26 27.09 -6.51 24.78
CA ARG A 26 25.66 -6.17 24.82
C ARG A 26 24.90 -7.10 23.87
N LYS A 27 23.76 -7.60 24.34
CA LYS A 27 22.92 -8.53 23.58
C LYS A 27 21.61 -7.87 23.15
N PHE A 28 21.16 -8.19 21.95
CA PHE A 28 19.84 -7.84 21.46
C PHE A 28 19.01 -9.12 21.33
N PHE A 29 17.79 -9.07 21.85
CA PHE A 29 16.84 -10.18 21.85
C PHE A 29 15.65 -9.79 20.97
N PRO A 30 15.63 -10.23 19.70
CA PRO A 30 14.51 -9.98 18.78
C PRO A 30 13.21 -10.60 19.30
N SER A 31 12.12 -9.85 19.24
CA SER A 31 10.75 -10.32 19.48
C SER A 31 9.92 -10.37 18.19
N LYS A 32 10.30 -9.60 17.16
CA LYS A 32 9.66 -9.60 15.82
C LYS A 32 10.71 -9.32 14.76
N ILE A 33 10.76 -10.14 13.71
CA ILE A 33 11.60 -9.94 12.52
C ILE A 33 10.68 -10.01 11.30
N GLN A 34 10.77 -9.01 10.43
CA GLN A 34 10.00 -8.97 9.18
C GLN A 34 10.74 -8.15 8.13
N LYS A 35 10.35 -8.30 6.87
CA LYS A 35 10.85 -7.46 5.80
C LYS A 35 10.36 -6.03 5.97
N LEU A 36 11.21 -5.05 5.67
CA LEU A 36 10.86 -3.64 5.78
C LEU A 36 9.67 -3.28 4.85
N LYS A 37 9.60 -3.91 3.67
CA LYS A 37 8.52 -3.71 2.70
C LYS A 37 7.15 -4.10 3.27
N ASP A 38 7.07 -5.22 3.97
CA ASP A 38 5.83 -5.74 4.53
C ASP A 38 5.28 -4.82 5.64
N GLU A 39 6.16 -4.18 6.43
CA GLU A 39 5.74 -3.19 7.45
C GLU A 39 5.07 -1.97 6.78
N ALA A 40 5.62 -1.48 5.66
CA ALA A 40 5.06 -0.33 4.96
C ALA A 40 3.65 -0.63 4.41
N GLU A 41 3.45 -1.82 3.86
CA GLU A 41 2.14 -2.29 3.38
C GLU A 41 1.13 -2.45 4.54
N GLN A 42 1.56 -2.99 5.69
CA GLN A 42 0.72 -3.18 6.88
C GLN A 42 0.27 -1.86 7.53
N ARG A 43 1.02 -0.77 7.36
CA ARG A 43 0.68 0.56 7.91
C ARG A 43 -0.21 1.39 6.99
N VAL A 44 -0.57 0.88 5.82
CA VAL A 44 -1.53 1.55 4.94
C VAL A 44 -2.92 1.52 5.58
N THR A 45 -3.40 2.71 5.93
CA THR A 45 -4.71 2.92 6.56
C THR A 45 -5.82 3.20 5.56
N SER A 46 -5.48 3.71 4.36
CA SER A 46 -6.43 3.88 3.27
C SER A 46 -5.73 4.00 1.92
N VAL A 47 -6.43 3.65 0.84
CA VAL A 47 -5.99 3.87 -0.54
C VAL A 47 -6.79 5.01 -1.17
N ARG A 48 -6.11 5.91 -1.87
CA ARG A 48 -6.72 6.99 -2.64
C ARG A 48 -6.40 6.80 -4.12
N VAL A 49 -7.42 6.85 -4.96
CA VAL A 49 -7.26 6.80 -6.43
C VAL A 49 -7.76 8.13 -6.99
N ASN A 50 -6.88 8.92 -7.59
CA ASN A 50 -7.24 10.11 -8.35
C ASN A 50 -7.54 9.72 -9.77
N VAL A 51 -8.68 10.17 -10.30
CA VAL A 51 -9.06 9.89 -11.68
C VAL A 51 -9.53 11.18 -12.33
N ASN A 52 -8.93 11.52 -13.47
CA ASN A 52 -9.40 12.61 -14.30
C ASN A 52 -10.73 12.24 -14.98
N LEU A 53 -11.78 13.05 -14.80
CA LEU A 53 -13.09 12.80 -15.39
C LEU A 53 -13.05 12.72 -16.93
N ASN A 54 -12.15 13.45 -17.58
CA ASN A 54 -12.03 13.43 -19.04
C ASN A 54 -11.48 12.09 -19.55
N ALA A 55 -10.74 11.36 -18.71
CA ALA A 55 -10.17 10.05 -19.01
C ALA A 55 -11.09 8.89 -18.57
N LEU A 56 -12.24 9.20 -17.96
CA LEU A 56 -13.18 8.22 -17.43
C LEU A 56 -14.22 7.83 -18.47
N ASN A 57 -14.45 6.53 -18.63
CA ASN A 57 -15.57 6.00 -19.40
C ASN A 57 -16.09 4.71 -18.76
N GLN A 58 -17.25 4.22 -19.22
CA GLN A 58 -17.88 3.02 -18.64
C GLN A 58 -16.96 1.79 -18.68
N SER A 59 -16.23 1.58 -19.77
CA SER A 59 -15.32 0.44 -19.90
C SER A 59 -14.19 0.48 -18.86
N ARG A 60 -13.59 1.66 -18.65
CA ARG A 60 -12.54 1.87 -17.63
C ARG A 60 -13.09 1.68 -16.22
N LEU A 61 -14.30 2.15 -15.93
CA LEU A 61 -14.95 1.92 -14.63
C LEU A 61 -15.22 0.43 -14.38
N GLU A 62 -15.71 -0.31 -15.37
CA GLU A 62 -15.93 -1.76 -15.24
C GLU A 62 -14.61 -2.54 -15.09
N GLN A 63 -13.55 -2.08 -15.75
CA GLN A 63 -12.21 -2.64 -15.56
C GLN A 63 -11.65 -2.34 -14.17
N LEU A 64 -11.78 -1.09 -13.69
CA LEU A 64 -11.39 -0.71 -12.34
C LEU A 64 -12.11 -1.61 -11.33
N LYS A 65 -13.43 -1.73 -11.43
CA LYS A 65 -14.23 -2.61 -10.58
C LYS A 65 -13.68 -4.04 -10.55
N ARG A 66 -13.35 -4.62 -11.71
CA ARG A 66 -12.74 -5.96 -11.79
C ARG A 66 -11.38 -6.03 -11.12
N VAL A 67 -10.52 -5.04 -11.32
CA VAL A 67 -9.22 -4.95 -10.63
C VAL A 67 -9.43 -4.93 -9.12
N LEU A 68 -10.27 -4.02 -8.60
CA LEU A 68 -10.53 -3.90 -7.16
C LEU A 68 -11.03 -5.22 -6.55
N LEU A 69 -11.96 -5.90 -7.23
CA LEU A 69 -12.49 -7.18 -6.79
C LEU A 69 -11.46 -8.32 -6.82
N SER A 70 -10.40 -8.21 -7.63
CA SER A 70 -9.28 -9.18 -7.67
C SER A 70 -8.24 -8.97 -6.56
N TYR A 71 -8.23 -7.80 -5.91
CA TYR A 71 -7.32 -7.46 -4.80
C TYR A 71 -8.09 -7.21 -3.50
N ARG A 72 -9.07 -8.07 -3.18
CA ARG A 72 -9.85 -7.97 -1.94
C ARG A 72 -8.95 -8.03 -0.69
N GLY A 73 -9.24 -7.18 0.29
CA GLY A 73 -8.50 -7.13 1.55
C GLY A 73 -9.29 -6.41 2.65
N SER A 74 -8.58 -5.69 3.53
CA SER A 74 -9.16 -5.03 4.71
C SER A 74 -9.06 -3.51 4.68
N VAL A 75 -8.37 -2.92 3.69
CA VAL A 75 -8.06 -1.49 3.68
C VAL A 75 -9.11 -0.72 2.87
N PRO A 76 -9.72 0.35 3.45
CA PRO A 76 -10.74 1.13 2.78
C PRO A 76 -10.15 2.02 1.69
N MET A 77 -10.95 2.26 0.64
CA MET A 77 -10.52 3.10 -0.48
C MET A 77 -11.49 4.19 -0.87
N HIS A 78 -10.92 5.24 -1.45
CA HIS A 78 -11.63 6.42 -1.92
C HIS A 78 -11.20 6.78 -3.34
N ILE A 79 -12.18 7.12 -4.18
CA ILE A 79 -11.91 7.70 -5.50
C ILE A 79 -12.07 9.22 -5.41
N ILE A 80 -11.11 9.95 -5.93
CA ILE A 80 -11.18 11.40 -6.14
C ILE A 80 -11.35 11.64 -7.64
N PHE A 81 -12.53 12.10 -8.02
CA PHE A 81 -12.78 12.55 -9.38
C PHE A 81 -12.29 13.98 -9.52
N GLU A 82 -11.37 14.20 -10.45
CA GLU A 82 -10.77 15.50 -10.72
C GLU A 82 -11.31 16.08 -12.02
N HIS A 83 -11.76 17.35 -11.95
CA HIS A 83 -12.21 18.15 -13.07
C HIS A 83 -11.68 19.58 -12.93
N GLN A 84 -11.73 20.36 -14.01
CA GLN A 84 -11.30 21.76 -13.98
C GLN A 84 -12.13 22.62 -12.99
N GLU A 85 -13.41 22.27 -12.84
CA GLU A 85 -14.37 23.01 -12.01
C GLU A 85 -14.39 22.56 -10.54
N GLY A 86 -13.70 21.46 -10.19
CA GLY A 86 -13.70 20.97 -8.83
C GLY A 86 -13.31 19.51 -8.67
N ARG A 87 -13.47 19.01 -7.44
CA ARG A 87 -13.15 17.63 -7.08
C ARG A 87 -14.30 17.00 -6.30
N ALA A 88 -14.59 15.74 -6.58
CA ALA A 88 -15.57 14.96 -5.82
C ALA A 88 -14.87 13.75 -5.19
N ARG A 89 -15.13 13.53 -3.89
CA ARG A 89 -14.62 12.37 -3.14
C ARG A 89 -15.74 11.34 -3.00
N MET A 90 -15.47 10.10 -3.42
CA MET A 90 -16.39 8.97 -3.29
C MET A 90 -15.73 7.85 -2.47
N PRO A 91 -16.17 7.61 -1.21
CA PRO A 91 -15.83 6.39 -0.50
C PRO A 91 -16.54 5.19 -1.14
N LEU A 92 -15.83 4.07 -1.34
CA LEU A 92 -16.41 2.90 -2.02
C LEU A 92 -17.18 1.93 -1.09
N GLY A 93 -17.06 2.08 0.22
CA GLY A 93 -17.71 1.19 1.20
C GLY A 93 -17.01 -0.16 1.37
N GLU A 94 -17.61 -1.05 2.16
CA GLU A 94 -17.00 -2.31 2.62
C GLU A 94 -16.88 -3.38 1.53
N ASP A 95 -17.70 -3.32 0.48
CA ASP A 95 -17.64 -4.28 -0.64
C ASP A 95 -16.37 -4.16 -1.50
N PHE A 96 -15.63 -3.06 -1.30
CA PHE A 96 -14.45 -2.66 -2.06
C PHE A 96 -13.22 -2.44 -1.17
N LEU A 97 -13.15 -3.12 -0.02
CA LEU A 97 -11.91 -3.20 0.75
C LEU A 97 -10.83 -3.94 -0.05
N VAL A 98 -9.62 -3.38 -0.05
CA VAL A 98 -8.50 -3.88 -0.86
C VAL A 98 -7.31 -4.31 -0.01
N ASN A 99 -6.47 -5.17 -0.60
CA ASN A 99 -5.12 -5.42 -0.13
C ASN A 99 -4.17 -4.44 -0.86
N PRO A 100 -3.60 -3.44 -0.16
CA PRO A 100 -2.87 -2.34 -0.78
C PRO A 100 -1.45 -2.74 -1.22
N THR A 101 -1.35 -3.54 -2.28
CA THR A 101 -0.06 -4.00 -2.79
C THR A 101 0.47 -3.12 -3.93
N PRO A 102 1.79 -3.07 -4.18
CA PRO A 102 2.36 -2.40 -5.34
C PRO A 102 1.78 -2.90 -6.67
N GLN A 103 1.46 -4.19 -6.78
CA GLN A 103 0.88 -4.79 -7.98
C GLN A 103 -0.56 -4.28 -8.25
N MET A 104 -1.33 -4.05 -7.19
CA MET A 104 -2.65 -3.41 -7.31
C MET A 104 -2.49 -1.98 -7.85
N ALA A 105 -1.56 -1.21 -7.29
CA ALA A 105 -1.30 0.15 -7.74
C ALA A 105 -0.86 0.21 -9.21
N ALA A 106 0.05 -0.68 -9.62
CA ALA A 106 0.51 -0.79 -11.00
C ALA A 106 -0.65 -1.04 -11.98
N LYS A 107 -1.52 -2.02 -11.71
CA LYS A 107 -2.68 -2.31 -12.56
C LYS A 107 -3.68 -1.16 -12.68
N ILE A 108 -3.89 -0.41 -11.59
CA ILE A 108 -4.78 0.76 -11.62
C ILE A 108 -4.12 1.89 -12.42
N ASN A 109 -2.82 2.11 -12.25
CA ASN A 109 -2.08 3.13 -13.00
C ASN A 109 -2.04 2.80 -14.50
N GLU A 110 -1.86 1.53 -14.87
CA GLU A 110 -1.95 1.06 -16.26
C GLU A 110 -3.34 1.29 -16.86
N LEU A 111 -4.41 1.14 -16.07
CA LEU A 111 -5.78 1.36 -16.53
C LEU A 111 -6.06 2.83 -16.91
N PHE A 112 -5.45 3.77 -16.19
CA PHE A 112 -5.66 5.20 -16.38
C PHE A 112 -4.52 5.92 -17.11
N ASP A 113 -3.46 5.18 -17.45
CA ASP A 113 -2.24 5.71 -18.09
C ASP A 113 -1.58 6.84 -17.27
N GLU A 114 -1.75 6.83 -15.94
CA GLU A 114 -1.27 7.88 -15.04
C GLU A 114 -0.96 7.32 -13.63
N SER A 115 -0.21 8.07 -12.82
CA SER A 115 0.02 7.72 -11.41
C SER A 115 -1.18 8.09 -10.53
N SER A 116 -2.28 7.37 -10.70
CA SER A 116 -3.56 7.60 -10.02
C SER A 116 -3.56 7.20 -8.54
N VAL A 117 -2.77 6.20 -8.14
CA VAL A 117 -2.85 5.59 -6.80
C VAL A 117 -1.92 6.26 -5.79
N LYS A 118 -2.45 6.54 -4.59
CA LYS A 118 -1.70 6.99 -3.41
C LYS A 118 -2.05 6.16 -2.19
N PHE A 119 -1.04 5.77 -1.42
CA PHE A 119 -1.22 5.07 -0.15
C PHE A 119 -1.24 6.08 1.00
N ILE A 120 -2.16 5.93 1.94
CA ILE A 120 -2.25 6.77 3.14
C ILE A 120 -1.72 5.97 4.31
N VAL A 121 -0.55 6.36 4.82
CA VAL A 121 0.14 5.73 5.95
C VAL A 121 0.02 6.64 7.16
N ASP A 122 -0.57 6.15 8.26
CA ASP A 122 -0.76 6.91 9.50
C ASP A 122 -1.34 8.33 9.30
N GLY A 123 -2.29 8.47 8.35
CA GLY A 123 -2.93 9.75 8.01
C GLY A 123 -2.10 10.68 7.12
N ARG A 124 -0.92 10.28 6.64
CA ARG A 124 -0.07 11.02 5.69
C ARG A 124 -0.13 10.38 4.30
N LEU A 125 -0.09 11.21 3.26
CA LEU A 125 -0.05 10.76 1.86
C LEU A 125 1.38 10.32 1.52
N GLU A 126 1.55 9.09 1.07
CA GLU A 126 2.78 8.63 0.42
C GLU A 126 2.53 8.44 -1.08
N ASP A 127 3.45 8.97 -1.89
CA ASP A 127 3.47 8.74 -3.32
C ASP A 127 4.08 7.36 -3.58
N VAL A 128 3.50 6.60 -4.52
CA VAL A 128 4.03 5.30 -4.93
C VAL A 128 5.37 5.55 -5.62
N ALA A 129 6.47 5.30 -4.91
CA ALA A 129 7.81 5.43 -5.48
C ALA A 129 7.91 4.53 -6.72
N SER A 130 8.11 5.14 -7.89
CA SER A 130 8.36 4.42 -9.11
C SER A 130 9.70 3.70 -8.97
N VAL A 131 9.68 2.38 -8.83
CA VAL A 131 10.89 1.57 -8.93
C VAL A 131 11.31 1.64 -10.41
N GLN A 132 12.37 2.41 -10.68
CA GLN A 132 13.10 2.36 -11.95
C GLN A 132 13.97 1.12 -12.00
#